data_AF-A0A2Z7CSF4-F1
#
_entry.id   AF-A0A2Z7CSF4-F1
#
_cell.length_a   1.000
_cell.length_b   1.000
_cell.length_c   1.000
_cell.angle_alpha   90.00
_cell.angle_beta   90.00
_cell.angle_gamma   90.00
#
_symmetry.space_group_name_H-M   'P 1'
#
loop_
_entity.id
_entity.type
_entity.pdbx_description
1 polymer ?
#
loop_
_entity_poly.entity_id
_entity_poly.type
_entity_poly.pdbx_seq_one_letter_code
_entity_poly.pdbx_strand_id
1 'polypeptide(L)'
;MADSSEGEEEGKLTGGNQELVVDEDLQEMAKKAAWSVSSCKPGNGVFSLRDDNLETYWQSDGAQPHLVNIQFQKKVKLQLVVLYVDFKLDESYTPSKISIRAGDGFHNLKEIKTVELVKPTGWVYVSLSGSDPRETFVNTFMLQIAVLSNHLNGRDTHVRQVKVYGPRPNPIPHQPFQFTSTEFITYSILR
;
A
#
# COMPACT_ATOMS: atom_id res chain seq x y z
N MET A 1 -23.75 -11.07 -31.96
CA MET A 1 -22.55 -10.28 -31.64
C MET A 1 -22.26 -10.57 -30.19
N ALA A 2 -21.24 -11.41 -29.97
CA ALA A 2 -20.92 -11.95 -28.65
C ALA A 2 -20.13 -10.92 -27.83
N ASP A 3 -20.43 -10.96 -26.55
CA ASP A 3 -19.92 -10.20 -25.41
C ASP A 3 -18.39 -9.97 -25.43
N SER A 4 -18.00 -8.75 -25.06
CA SER A 4 -16.61 -8.39 -24.75
C SER A 4 -16.64 -7.34 -23.63
N SER A 5 -17.02 -7.77 -22.43
CA SER A 5 -17.02 -6.92 -21.23
C SER A 5 -16.20 -7.47 -20.05
N GLU A 6 -15.55 -8.63 -20.20
CA GLU A 6 -14.83 -9.30 -19.09
C GLU A 6 -13.40 -8.79 -18.82
N GLY A 7 -13.01 -7.61 -19.33
CA GLY A 7 -11.64 -7.08 -19.20
C GLY A 7 -11.46 -5.87 -18.25
N GLU A 8 -12.54 -5.28 -17.72
CA GLU A 8 -12.46 -3.95 -17.05
C GLU A 8 -12.53 -3.97 -15.51
N GLU A 9 -12.77 -5.12 -14.86
CA GLU A 9 -12.96 -5.15 -13.39
C GLU A 9 -11.68 -5.31 -12.56
N GLU A 10 -10.56 -5.82 -13.11
CA GLU A 10 -9.36 -6.15 -12.30
C GLU A 10 -8.64 -4.93 -11.67
N GLY A 11 -9.01 -3.71 -12.06
CA GLY A 11 -8.40 -2.48 -11.57
C GLY A 11 -9.28 -1.64 -10.65
N LYS A 12 -10.57 -1.96 -10.48
CA LYS A 12 -11.53 -1.04 -9.87
C LYS A 12 -11.88 -1.47 -8.45
N LEU A 13 -11.57 -0.62 -7.47
CA LEU A 13 -11.86 -0.85 -6.06
C LEU A 13 -13.03 0.03 -5.63
N THR A 14 -14.10 -0.60 -5.15
CA THR A 14 -15.31 0.06 -4.66
C THR A 14 -15.41 -0.08 -3.14
N GLY A 15 -15.78 1.00 -2.45
CA GLY A 15 -15.91 1.02 -1.00
C GLY A 15 -14.58 0.97 -0.23
N GLY A 16 -14.63 0.57 1.04
CA GLY A 16 -13.49 0.39 1.94
C GLY A 16 -13.92 -0.28 3.24
N ASN A 17 -12.99 -0.98 3.90
CA ASN A 17 -13.26 -1.60 5.21
C ASN A 17 -13.12 -0.57 6.33
N GLN A 18 -14.01 -0.57 7.31
CA GLN A 18 -13.91 0.34 8.46
C GLN A 18 -12.77 -0.05 9.39
N GLU A 19 -12.57 -1.36 9.57
CA GLU A 19 -11.48 -1.91 10.36
C GLU A 19 -10.37 -2.45 9.44
N LEU A 20 -9.14 -2.33 9.93
CA LEU A 20 -7.98 -2.89 9.27
C LEU A 20 -7.87 -4.37 9.64
N VAL A 21 -8.13 -5.25 8.67
CA VAL A 21 -8.01 -6.71 8.83
C VAL A 21 -6.95 -7.19 7.84
N VAL A 22 -5.89 -7.79 8.37
CA VAL A 22 -4.77 -8.30 7.58
C VAL A 22 -4.46 -9.71 8.02
N ASP A 23 -4.08 -10.57 7.08
CA ASP A 23 -3.67 -11.95 7.33
C ASP A 23 -2.55 -12.01 8.39
N GLU A 24 -2.64 -12.98 9.31
CA GLU A 24 -1.66 -13.21 10.36
C GLU A 24 -0.27 -13.56 9.80
N ASP A 25 -0.20 -14.13 8.60
CA ASP A 25 1.07 -14.44 7.92
C ASP A 25 1.77 -13.20 7.36
N LEU A 26 1.13 -12.03 7.44
CA LEU A 26 1.71 -10.76 7.02
C LEU A 26 2.25 -9.94 8.20
N GLN A 27 3.23 -9.11 7.89
CA GLN A 27 3.87 -8.18 8.79
C GLN A 27 3.99 -6.82 8.12
N GLU A 28 3.78 -5.75 8.90
CA GLU A 28 4.04 -4.38 8.43
C GLU A 28 5.55 -4.13 8.28
N MET A 29 5.97 -3.77 7.06
CA MET A 29 7.37 -3.69 6.66
C MET A 29 7.94 -2.26 6.70
N ALA A 30 7.07 -1.25 6.61
CA ALA A 30 7.50 0.13 6.36
C ALA A 30 7.73 0.98 7.63
N LYS A 31 7.55 0.41 8.84
CA LYS A 31 7.79 1.11 10.12
C LYS A 31 9.21 1.68 10.26
N LYS A 32 10.21 1.00 9.71
CA LYS A 32 11.62 1.44 9.75
C LYS A 32 12.14 1.95 8.40
N ALA A 33 11.26 2.07 7.40
CA ALA A 33 11.63 2.64 6.11
C ALA A 33 11.81 4.16 6.21
N ALA A 34 12.58 4.73 5.29
CA ALA A 34 12.62 6.16 5.06
C ALA A 34 11.45 6.55 4.14
N TRP A 35 10.73 7.61 4.49
CA TRP A 35 9.55 8.07 3.76
C TRP A 35 9.75 9.51 3.29
N SER A 36 9.29 9.81 2.09
CA SER A 36 9.19 11.17 1.57
C SER A 36 7.92 11.33 0.74
N VAL A 37 7.46 12.57 0.60
CA VAL A 37 6.35 12.93 -0.29
C VAL A 37 6.82 13.95 -1.32
N SER A 38 6.16 14.02 -2.47
CA SER A 38 6.48 15.01 -3.52
C SER A 38 6.29 16.45 -3.04
N SER A 39 5.27 16.69 -2.23
CA SER A 39 4.94 17.98 -1.62
C SER A 39 4.05 17.78 -0.41
N CYS A 40 3.96 18.78 0.45
CA CYS A 40 3.01 18.79 1.56
C CYS A 40 2.71 20.22 2.01
N LYS A 41 1.48 20.46 2.46
CA LYS A 41 1.19 21.66 3.25
C LYS A 41 1.88 21.60 4.62
N PRO A 42 2.28 22.74 5.21
CA PRO A 42 2.82 22.78 6.56
C PRO A 42 1.89 22.08 7.57
N GLY A 43 2.44 21.15 8.35
CA GLY A 43 1.69 20.36 9.34
C GLY A 43 1.05 19.07 8.82
N ASN A 44 0.84 18.94 7.50
CA ASN A 44 0.16 17.79 6.89
C ASN A 44 1.13 17.00 5.99
N GLY A 45 2.22 16.52 6.57
CA GLY A 45 3.31 15.85 5.86
C GLY A 45 3.33 14.32 6.03
N VAL A 46 4.52 13.75 5.86
CA VAL A 46 4.77 12.29 5.99
C VAL A 46 4.32 11.71 7.33
N PHE A 47 4.39 12.48 8.42
CA PHE A 47 4.05 12.00 9.76
C PHE A 47 2.60 11.51 9.82
N SER A 48 1.67 12.27 9.25
CA SER A 48 0.24 11.93 9.22
C SER A 48 -0.06 10.65 8.45
N LEU A 49 0.81 10.21 7.53
CA LEU A 49 0.61 8.95 6.80
C LEU A 49 0.84 7.71 7.66
N ARG A 50 1.40 7.88 8.87
CA ARG A 50 2.06 6.82 9.65
C ARG A 50 1.78 6.88 11.15
N ASP A 51 0.97 7.82 11.61
CA ASP A 51 0.73 8.11 13.03
C ASP A 51 -0.39 7.25 13.64
N ASP A 52 -0.92 6.28 12.89
CA ASP A 52 -2.06 5.43 13.27
C ASP A 52 -3.32 6.23 13.67
N ASN A 53 -3.46 7.48 13.21
CA ASN A 53 -4.62 8.32 13.44
C ASN A 53 -5.38 8.56 12.12
N LEU A 54 -6.69 8.34 12.12
CA LEU A 54 -7.54 8.51 10.93
C LEU A 54 -8.07 9.93 10.77
N GLU A 55 -7.94 10.77 11.80
CA GLU A 55 -8.34 12.18 11.77
C GLU A 55 -7.29 13.07 11.10
N THR A 56 -6.02 12.66 11.13
CA THR A 56 -4.90 13.34 10.48
C THR A 56 -4.73 12.83 9.05
N TYR A 57 -4.11 13.66 8.21
CA TYR A 57 -3.86 13.32 6.82
C TYR A 57 -2.63 14.03 6.27
N TRP A 58 -1.99 13.40 5.30
CA TRP A 58 -1.11 14.10 4.38
C TRP A 58 -1.96 14.89 3.41
N GLN A 59 -1.59 16.16 3.19
CA GLN A 59 -2.17 17.00 2.16
C GLN A 59 -1.07 17.44 1.20
N SER A 60 -1.15 17.01 -0.05
CA SER A 60 -0.21 17.48 -1.06
C SER A 60 -0.41 18.98 -1.37
N ASP A 61 0.62 19.59 -1.95
CA ASP A 61 0.60 21.00 -2.36
C ASP A 61 1.54 21.19 -3.57
N GLY A 62 1.12 20.69 -4.73
CA GLY A 62 2.00 20.63 -5.90
C GLY A 62 1.31 20.18 -7.18
N ALA A 63 2.12 19.92 -8.21
CA ALA A 63 1.62 19.35 -9.46
C ALA A 63 1.44 17.83 -9.32
N GLN A 64 0.40 17.29 -9.96
CA GLN A 64 0.24 15.85 -10.11
C GLN A 64 1.33 15.26 -11.04
N PRO A 65 1.71 13.99 -10.84
CA PRO A 65 1.22 13.06 -9.81
C PRO A 65 1.79 13.36 -8.43
N HIS A 66 0.99 13.15 -7.38
CA HIS A 66 1.46 13.28 -5.99
C HIS A 66 2.08 11.96 -5.54
N LEU A 67 3.30 12.01 -4.99
CA LEU A 67 4.10 10.82 -4.75
C LEU A 67 4.29 10.59 -3.26
N VAL A 68 4.14 9.34 -2.82
CA VAL A 68 4.64 8.83 -1.54
C VAL A 68 5.75 7.83 -1.86
N ASN A 69 6.96 8.10 -1.40
CA ASN A 69 8.12 7.23 -1.61
C ASN A 69 8.50 6.54 -0.30
N ILE A 70 8.75 5.24 -0.38
CA ILE A 70 9.10 4.39 0.76
C ILE A 70 10.38 3.64 0.40
N GLN A 71 11.47 3.96 1.08
CA GLN A 71 12.80 3.39 0.82
C GLN A 71 13.23 2.50 1.97
N PHE A 72 13.61 1.27 1.65
CA PHE A 72 14.06 0.25 2.59
C PHE A 72 15.59 0.14 2.56
N GLN A 73 16.21 -0.02 3.75
CA GLN A 73 17.67 -0.19 3.86
C GLN A 73 18.18 -1.50 3.26
N LYS A 74 17.30 -2.50 3.12
CA LYS A 74 17.59 -3.81 2.54
C LYS A 74 16.46 -4.18 1.58
N LYS A 75 16.73 -5.09 0.64
CA LYS A 75 15.69 -5.62 -0.25
C LYS A 75 14.63 -6.32 0.58
N VAL A 76 13.38 -5.93 0.42
CA VAL A 76 12.22 -6.50 1.12
C VAL A 76 11.32 -7.23 0.14
N LYS A 77 10.55 -8.18 0.67
CA LYS A 77 9.42 -8.82 -0.01
C LYS A 77 8.16 -8.11 0.42
N LEU A 78 7.38 -7.62 -0.53
CA LEU A 78 6.10 -6.95 -0.29
C LEU A 78 4.99 -7.72 -1.00
N GLN A 79 3.80 -7.73 -0.40
CA GLN A 79 2.62 -8.41 -0.94
C GLN A 79 1.40 -7.49 -0.99
N LEU A 80 1.31 -6.51 -0.08
CA LEU A 80 0.09 -5.72 0.08
C LEU A 80 0.42 -4.28 0.47
N VAL A 81 -0.23 -3.33 -0.19
CA VAL A 81 -0.29 -1.92 0.23
C VAL A 81 -1.71 -1.64 0.68
N VAL A 82 -1.87 -1.00 1.83
CA VAL A 82 -3.17 -0.60 2.36
C VAL A 82 -3.17 0.90 2.59
N LEU A 83 -4.20 1.59 2.12
CA LEU A 83 -4.38 3.03 2.30
C LEU A 83 -5.70 3.28 3.01
N TYR A 84 -5.76 4.27 3.90
CA TYR A 84 -7.03 4.81 4.37
C TYR A 84 -7.36 6.11 3.64
N VAL A 85 -8.51 6.10 2.94
CA VAL A 85 -9.05 7.23 2.19
C VAL A 85 -10.57 7.26 2.36
N ASP A 86 -11.16 8.46 2.47
CA ASP A 86 -12.59 8.60 2.71
C ASP A 86 -13.22 9.68 1.84
N PHE A 87 -13.99 9.26 0.84
CA PHE A 87 -14.67 10.15 -0.09
C PHE A 87 -15.70 11.06 0.56
N LYS A 88 -16.36 10.63 1.65
CA LYS A 88 -17.37 11.44 2.33
C LYS A 88 -16.72 12.57 3.13
N LEU A 89 -15.52 12.34 3.65
CA LEU A 89 -14.77 13.35 4.41
C LEU A 89 -13.95 14.28 3.51
N ASP A 90 -13.34 13.72 2.46
CA ASP A 90 -12.31 14.43 1.67
C ASP A 90 -12.81 14.90 0.30
N GLU A 91 -13.97 14.44 -0.19
CA GLU A 91 -14.59 14.83 -1.47
C GLU A 91 -13.58 14.87 -2.63
N SER A 92 -13.25 16.06 -3.14
CA SER A 92 -12.31 16.28 -4.25
C SER A 92 -10.84 15.96 -3.91
N TYR A 93 -10.46 15.93 -2.63
CA TYR A 93 -9.11 15.55 -2.21
C TYR A 93 -8.90 14.02 -2.23
N THR A 94 -9.95 13.24 -2.47
CA THR A 94 -9.88 11.77 -2.45
C THR A 94 -9.21 11.24 -3.71
N PRO A 95 -8.12 10.44 -3.62
CA PRO A 95 -7.54 9.75 -4.77
C PRO A 95 -8.60 8.99 -5.58
N SER A 96 -8.60 9.14 -6.91
CA SER A 96 -9.45 8.37 -7.84
C SER A 96 -8.66 7.36 -8.64
N LYS A 97 -7.36 7.60 -8.87
CA LYS A 97 -6.48 6.67 -9.55
C LYS A 97 -5.10 6.70 -8.93
N ILE A 98 -4.60 5.53 -8.55
CA ILE A 98 -3.26 5.39 -7.97
C ILE A 98 -2.46 4.34 -8.74
N SER A 99 -1.16 4.58 -8.88
CA SER A 99 -0.18 3.67 -9.48
C SER A 99 0.84 3.28 -8.42
N ILE A 100 1.03 1.97 -8.23
CA ILE A 100 2.05 1.40 -7.36
C ILE A 100 3.24 1.01 -8.21
N ARG A 101 4.41 1.52 -7.84
CA ARG A 101 5.67 1.33 -8.56
C ARG A 101 6.72 0.78 -7.62
N ALA A 102 7.60 -0.07 -8.12
CA ALA A 102 8.68 -0.66 -7.34
C ALA A 102 9.99 -0.69 -8.14
N GLY A 103 11.11 -0.58 -7.43
CA GLY A 103 12.45 -0.59 -8.04
C GLY A 103 13.57 -0.69 -7.00
N ASP A 104 14.79 -0.38 -7.42
CA ASP A 104 15.94 -0.26 -6.51
C ASP A 104 16.21 1.19 -6.10
N GLY A 105 15.66 2.16 -6.84
CA GLY A 105 15.75 3.60 -6.54
C GLY A 105 14.91 4.43 -7.51
N PHE A 106 14.96 5.76 -7.38
CA PHE A 106 14.09 6.68 -8.14
C PHE A 106 14.19 6.55 -9.67
N HIS A 107 15.33 6.13 -10.20
CA HIS A 107 15.61 6.08 -11.64
C HIS A 107 15.17 4.78 -12.32
N ASN A 108 14.78 3.75 -11.55
CA ASN A 108 14.43 2.43 -12.10
C ASN A 108 13.09 1.89 -11.59
N LEU A 109 12.22 2.77 -11.08
CA LEU A 109 10.87 2.41 -10.69
C LEU A 109 10.07 1.90 -11.91
N LYS A 110 9.44 0.74 -11.75
CA LYS A 110 8.51 0.17 -12.73
C LYS A 110 7.12 0.14 -12.12
N GLU A 111 6.11 0.48 -12.92
CA GLU A 111 4.72 0.31 -12.53
C GLU A 111 4.40 -1.18 -12.39
N ILE A 112 3.90 -1.54 -11.21
CA ILE A 112 3.49 -2.90 -10.86
C ILE A 112 1.99 -3.05 -11.04
N LYS A 113 1.24 -2.05 -10.56
CA LYS A 113 -0.22 -2.08 -10.58
C LYS A 113 -0.79 -0.69 -10.58
N THR A 114 -1.83 -0.48 -11.37
CA THR A 114 -2.66 0.73 -11.36
C THR A 114 -4.06 0.34 -10.93
N VAL A 115 -4.64 1.09 -9.99
CA VAL A 115 -6.01 0.86 -9.52
C VAL A 115 -6.81 2.16 -9.54
N GLU A 116 -8.09 2.03 -9.86
CA GLU A 116 -9.09 3.08 -9.82
C GLU A 116 -9.94 2.91 -8.57
N LEU A 117 -10.06 3.97 -7.78
CA LEU A 117 -10.83 4.00 -6.55
C LEU A 117 -12.15 4.72 -6.85
N VAL A 118 -13.28 4.08 -6.55
CA VAL A 118 -14.60 4.67 -6.78
C VAL A 118 -15.27 4.98 -5.46
N LYS A 119 -15.21 6.26 -5.09
CA LYS A 119 -15.75 6.82 -3.83
C LYS A 119 -15.41 5.92 -2.63
N PRO A 120 -14.12 5.59 -2.39
CA PRO A 120 -13.74 4.71 -1.29
C PRO A 120 -14.13 5.32 0.06
N THR A 121 -14.39 4.49 1.06
CA THR A 121 -14.75 4.93 2.42
C THR A 121 -14.13 3.95 3.42
N GLY A 122 -12.87 4.17 3.78
CA GLY A 122 -12.14 3.35 4.73
C GLY A 122 -10.81 2.81 4.19
N TRP A 123 -10.41 1.64 4.69
CA TRP A 123 -9.22 0.91 4.26
C TRP A 123 -9.41 0.28 2.88
N VAL A 124 -8.52 0.64 1.96
CA VAL A 124 -8.41 0.14 0.60
C VAL A 124 -7.18 -0.75 0.49
N TYR A 125 -7.36 -1.95 -0.05
CA TYR A 125 -6.34 -2.99 -0.12
C TYR A 125 -5.87 -3.14 -1.57
N VAL A 126 -4.58 -2.90 -1.81
CA VAL A 126 -3.95 -3.05 -3.13
C VAL A 126 -2.97 -4.21 -3.07
N SER A 127 -3.43 -5.38 -3.52
CA SER A 127 -2.57 -6.56 -3.68
C SER A 127 -1.49 -6.29 -4.74
N LEU A 128 -0.24 -6.56 -4.37
CA LEU A 128 0.93 -6.46 -5.24
C LEU A 128 1.24 -7.77 -5.96
N SER A 129 0.51 -8.85 -5.66
CA SER A 129 0.67 -10.14 -6.31
C SER A 129 0.25 -10.04 -7.78
N GLY A 130 1.07 -10.63 -8.66
CA GLY A 130 0.71 -10.85 -10.06
C GLY A 130 -0.24 -12.04 -10.23
N SER A 131 -0.61 -12.33 -11.48
CA SER A 131 -1.50 -13.43 -11.84
C SER A 131 -0.84 -14.81 -11.71
N ASP A 132 0.49 -14.87 -11.79
CA ASP A 132 1.27 -16.10 -11.61
C ASP A 132 1.63 -16.29 -10.12
N PRO A 133 1.47 -17.50 -9.54
CA PRO A 133 1.93 -17.79 -8.18
C PRO A 133 3.39 -17.42 -7.90
N ARG A 134 4.27 -17.46 -8.91
CA ARG A 134 5.67 -17.02 -8.82
C ARG A 134 5.83 -15.52 -8.59
N GLU A 135 4.79 -14.73 -8.90
CA GLU A 135 4.70 -13.29 -8.71
C GLU A 135 3.92 -12.90 -7.46
N THR A 136 3.82 -13.80 -6.48
CA THR A 136 3.15 -13.54 -5.20
C THR A 136 3.80 -12.38 -4.43
N PHE A 137 5.08 -12.12 -4.65
CA PHE A 137 5.82 -11.08 -3.92
C PHE A 137 6.60 -10.15 -4.85
N VAL A 138 6.53 -8.86 -4.55
CA VAL A 138 7.41 -7.85 -5.12
C VAL A 138 8.67 -7.72 -4.28
N ASN A 139 9.82 -8.00 -4.87
CA ASN A 139 11.13 -7.85 -4.22
C ASN A 139 11.74 -6.49 -4.59
N THR A 140 11.87 -5.57 -3.63
CA THR A 140 12.23 -4.17 -3.93
C THR A 140 13.02 -3.50 -2.82
N PHE A 141 13.82 -2.47 -3.15
CA PHE A 141 14.38 -1.54 -2.17
C PHE A 141 13.56 -0.25 -2.05
N MET A 142 12.70 0.05 -3.03
CA MET A 142 11.92 1.27 -3.07
C MET A 142 10.53 1.03 -3.65
N LEU A 143 9.51 1.38 -2.87
CA LEU A 143 8.12 1.44 -3.31
C LEU A 143 7.71 2.91 -3.48
N GLN A 144 6.97 3.20 -4.55
CA GLN A 144 6.37 4.51 -4.79
C GLN A 144 4.87 4.34 -5.04
N ILE A 145 4.07 5.09 -4.29
CA ILE A 145 2.63 5.24 -4.52
C ILE A 145 2.45 6.58 -5.22
N ALA A 146 1.92 6.57 -6.44
CA ALA A 146 1.66 7.76 -7.22
C ALA A 146 0.14 7.98 -7.32
N VAL A 147 -0.36 9.04 -6.71
CA VAL A 147 -1.73 9.51 -6.93
C VAL A 147 -1.76 10.26 -8.26
N LEU A 148 -2.35 9.61 -9.27
CA LEU A 148 -2.38 10.10 -10.65
C LEU A 148 -3.52 11.10 -10.87
N SER A 149 -4.65 10.90 -10.19
CA SER A 149 -5.80 11.79 -10.23
C SER A 149 -6.62 11.67 -8.95
N ASN A 150 -7.40 12.71 -8.64
CA ASN A 150 -8.38 12.71 -7.57
C ASN A 150 -9.81 12.71 -8.12
N HIS A 151 -10.78 12.46 -7.24
CA HIS A 151 -12.19 12.63 -7.57
C HIS A 151 -12.52 14.10 -7.84
N LEU A 152 -13.59 14.34 -8.61
CA LEU A 152 -14.10 15.69 -8.91
C LEU A 152 -13.03 16.64 -9.50
N ASN A 153 -12.00 16.09 -10.14
CA ASN A 153 -10.83 16.82 -10.66
C ASN A 153 -10.09 17.64 -9.59
N GLY A 154 -10.07 17.18 -8.34
CA GLY A 154 -9.36 17.84 -7.27
C GLY A 154 -7.85 17.94 -7.52
N ARG A 155 -7.27 19.09 -7.18
CA ARG A 155 -5.85 19.40 -7.44
C ARG A 155 -4.92 18.66 -6.49
N ASP A 156 -5.14 18.81 -5.19
CA ASP A 156 -4.35 18.19 -4.12
C ASP A 156 -5.02 16.93 -3.60
N THR A 157 -4.30 16.11 -2.84
CA THR A 157 -4.80 14.83 -2.33
C THR A 157 -4.72 14.73 -0.81
N HIS A 158 -5.69 14.02 -0.20
CA HIS A 158 -5.67 13.59 1.19
C HIS A 158 -5.48 12.08 1.26
N VAL A 159 -4.47 11.66 2.02
CA VAL A 159 -4.30 10.27 2.42
C VAL A 159 -4.09 10.25 3.93
N ARG A 160 -4.94 9.52 4.64
CA ARG A 160 -4.98 9.52 6.11
C ARG A 160 -4.02 8.51 6.73
N GLN A 161 -3.78 7.39 6.04
CA GLN A 161 -2.88 6.36 6.55
C GLN A 161 -2.36 5.50 5.41
N VAL A 162 -1.10 5.05 5.50
CA VAL A 162 -0.52 4.08 4.56
C VAL A 162 0.24 3.01 5.33
N LYS A 163 -0.09 1.75 5.06
CA LYS A 163 0.62 0.59 5.59
C LYS A 163 1.05 -0.32 4.46
N VAL A 164 2.24 -0.90 4.61
CA VAL A 164 2.81 -1.79 3.59
C VAL A 164 3.20 -3.09 4.27
N TYR A 165 2.73 -4.20 3.71
CA TYR A 165 2.85 -5.52 4.27
C TYR A 165 3.67 -6.44 3.36
N GLY A 166 4.40 -7.33 4.01
CA GLY A 166 5.15 -8.42 3.40
C GLY A 166 4.99 -9.70 4.23
N PRO A 167 5.53 -10.82 3.75
CA PRO A 167 5.45 -12.08 4.47
C PRO A 167 6.19 -11.98 5.80
N ARG A 168 5.59 -12.53 6.86
CA ARG A 168 6.22 -12.66 8.16
C ARG A 168 7.45 -13.57 8.01
N PRO A 169 8.65 -13.14 8.44
CA PRO A 169 9.83 -14.00 8.42
C PRO A 169 9.58 -15.26 9.24
N ASN A 170 10.05 -16.41 8.76
CA ASN A 170 10.04 -17.62 9.58
C ASN A 170 10.84 -17.34 10.87
N PRO A 171 10.26 -17.48 12.07
CA PRO A 171 10.96 -17.21 13.32
C PRO A 171 12.14 -18.18 13.54
N ILE A 172 12.16 -19.32 12.83
CA ILE A 172 13.21 -20.33 12.93
C ILE A 172 14.15 -20.21 11.71
N PRO A 173 15.40 -19.78 11.91
CA PRO A 173 16.38 -19.70 10.83
C PRO A 173 16.58 -21.07 10.15
N HIS A 174 16.70 -21.07 8.83
CA HIS A 174 16.98 -22.27 8.00
C HIS A 174 15.89 -23.34 7.94
N GLN A 175 14.71 -23.12 8.53
CA GLN A 175 13.59 -24.04 8.39
C GLN A 175 12.73 -23.69 7.15
N PRO A 176 12.51 -24.63 6.21
CA PRO A 176 11.79 -24.36 4.97
C PRO A 176 10.26 -24.33 5.13
N PHE A 177 9.75 -24.69 6.31
CA PHE A 177 8.32 -24.71 6.63
C PHE A 177 8.07 -24.00 7.97
N GLN A 178 6.83 -23.55 8.18
CA GLN A 178 6.39 -23.00 9.46
C GLN A 178 5.59 -24.06 10.21
N PHE A 179 5.78 -24.14 11.52
CA PHE A 179 4.89 -24.92 12.37
C PHE A 179 3.56 -24.18 12.51
N THR A 180 2.46 -24.87 12.24
CA THR A 180 1.11 -24.30 12.32
C THR A 180 0.39 -24.65 13.63
N SER A 181 0.80 -25.73 14.30
CA SER A 181 0.20 -26.14 15.57
C SER A 181 0.90 -25.51 16.78
N THR A 182 0.11 -25.17 17.79
CA THR A 182 0.57 -24.54 19.04
C THR A 182 1.62 -25.38 19.75
N GLU A 183 1.49 -26.71 19.70
CA GLU A 183 2.41 -27.67 20.31
C GLU A 183 3.82 -27.54 19.74
N PHE A 184 3.95 -27.52 18.41
CA PHE A 184 5.26 -27.40 17.76
C PHE A 184 5.85 -25.99 17.88
N ILE A 185 5.01 -24.94 17.83
CA ILE A 185 5.46 -23.55 18.02
C ILE A 185 6.03 -23.36 19.43
N THR A 186 5.41 -23.95 20.45
CA THR A 186 5.81 -23.79 21.87
C THR A 186 7.26 -24.21 22.13
N TYR A 187 7.76 -25.23 21.42
CA TYR A 187 9.11 -25.75 21.59
C TYR A 187 10.09 -25.31 20.49
N SER A 188 9.68 -24.40 19.60
CA SER A 188 10.46 -24.03 18.42
C SER A 188 11.64 -23.08 18.69
N ILE A 189 11.65 -22.38 19.84
CA ILE A 189 12.68 -21.42 20.21
C ILE A 189 13.05 -21.64 21.68
N LEU A 190 14.34 -21.83 21.95
CA LEU A 190 14.89 -21.68 23.31
C LEU A 190 15.08 -20.18 23.58
N ARG A 191 14.39 -19.65 24.60
CA ARG A 191 14.57 -18.28 25.09
C ARG A 191 15.49 -18.23 26.29
#